data_AF-A0A353DC27-F1
#
_entry.id   AF-A0A353DC27-F1
#
_cell.length_a   1.000
_cell.length_b   1.000
_cell.length_c   1.000
_cell.angle_alpha   90.00
_cell.angle_beta   90.00
_cell.angle_gamma   90.00
#
_symmetry.space_group_name_H-M   'P 1'
#
loop_
_entity.id
_entity.type
_entity.pdbx_description
1 polymer ?
#
loop_
_entity_poly.entity_id
_entity_poly.type
_entity_poly.pdbx_seq_one_letter_code
_entity_poly.pdbx_strand_id
1 'polypeptide(L)'
;MARLALATALLASSSALGKKTSGPLTDFKKGIKPVLEKHCYHCHGREKTKGKVNLSALTSWKDFESNPLLIEKMIEALDKNEMPPEEETQPSETQRQFILVELNKAFQNALLQGGNQPVIPLRLRRMNRFEYGNAVRDLFNLKSWVYSINDRIIRDHNNYFRPESREMPKVVSVGNRIMGLQQMLENRLLGVMAFPKDPPAENGFNNRGDHLSFSPVLMESFLELSRSIVNAENFDENCRVWDTLFQDPLIKKPGTPKGSIDVDRSVATRNSGLSISAWIRPEKTGDHWQTIVRREDSWRRQLLAIGRTGDTWGLWLGTGIAGQYEEFGAPVDRKLLGDGE
;
A
#
# COMPACT_ATOMS: atom_id res chain seq x y z
N MET A 1 21.38 -12.50 92.28
CA MET A 1 21.34 -12.42 90.80
C MET A 1 19.93 -11.99 90.44
N ALA A 2 19.78 -10.74 90.00
CA ALA A 2 18.56 -9.94 90.05
C ALA A 2 17.60 -10.14 88.85
N ARG A 3 16.31 -9.90 89.10
CA ARG A 3 15.18 -9.86 88.14
C ARG A 3 15.24 -8.60 87.26
N LEU A 4 14.86 -8.70 85.98
CA LEU A 4 14.55 -7.57 85.07
C LEU A 4 13.43 -8.07 84.12
N ALA A 5 12.16 -7.69 84.28
CA ALA A 5 11.50 -6.42 84.00
C ALA A 5 11.31 -6.12 82.49
N LEU A 6 10.03 -6.05 82.13
CA LEU A 6 9.38 -5.84 80.84
C LEU A 6 9.45 -4.36 80.41
N ALA A 7 9.60 -4.06 79.12
CA ALA A 7 9.28 -2.73 78.57
C ALA A 7 8.76 -2.83 77.12
N THR A 8 7.46 -2.56 76.98
CA THR A 8 6.72 -2.33 75.74
C THR A 8 6.96 -0.91 75.23
N ALA A 9 7.31 -0.75 73.95
CA ALA A 9 7.48 0.55 73.31
C ALA A 9 6.20 0.98 72.57
N LEU A 10 5.66 2.15 72.93
CA LEU A 10 4.53 2.82 72.31
C LEU A 10 4.89 3.39 70.92
N LEU A 11 4.00 3.17 69.94
CA LEU A 11 3.97 3.86 68.64
C LEU A 11 3.40 5.28 68.82
N ALA A 12 4.18 6.30 68.46
CA ALA A 12 3.73 7.70 68.42
C ALA A 12 3.21 8.05 67.01
N SER A 13 1.91 8.32 66.90
CA SER A 13 1.26 8.84 65.69
C SER A 13 1.57 10.34 65.53
N SER A 14 2.24 10.70 64.44
CA SER A 14 2.41 12.10 64.03
C SER A 14 1.31 12.49 63.06
N SER A 15 0.34 13.29 63.53
CA SER A 15 -0.64 13.96 62.67
C SER A 15 -0.01 15.24 62.11
N ALA A 16 0.40 15.19 60.84
CA ALA A 16 0.80 16.37 60.10
C ALA A 16 -0.45 17.23 59.78
N LEU A 17 -0.47 18.46 60.30
CA LEU A 17 -1.46 19.48 59.96
C LEU A 17 -1.22 19.92 58.50
N GLY A 18 -2.03 19.40 57.59
CA GLY A 18 -2.08 19.83 56.19
C GLY A 18 -2.59 21.26 56.07
N LYS A 19 -1.72 22.16 55.61
CA LYS A 19 -2.02 23.53 55.19
C LYS A 19 -3.08 23.47 54.08
N LYS A 20 -4.24 24.11 54.26
CA LYS A 20 -5.32 24.22 53.24
C LYS A 20 -4.76 24.87 51.99
N THR A 21 -4.55 24.08 50.94
CA THR A 21 -4.31 24.56 49.58
C THR A 21 -5.61 25.11 49.00
N SER A 22 -5.50 26.27 48.35
CA SER A 22 -6.52 26.91 47.52
C SER A 22 -7.22 25.91 46.58
N GLY A 23 -8.54 26.05 46.42
CA GLY A 23 -9.38 25.18 45.59
C GLY A 23 -8.89 25.02 44.14
N PRO A 24 -9.36 24.00 43.42
CA PRO A 24 -8.71 23.56 42.19
C PRO A 24 -8.86 24.60 41.07
N LEU A 25 -7.74 24.93 40.42
CA LEU A 25 -7.59 25.75 39.22
C LEU A 25 -8.28 25.15 37.96
N THR A 26 -9.13 24.14 38.13
CA THR A 26 -9.88 23.44 37.06
C THR A 26 -11.18 24.14 36.67
N ASP A 27 -11.59 25.19 37.40
CA ASP A 27 -12.76 25.98 37.02
C ASP A 27 -12.46 26.82 35.77
N PHE A 28 -13.08 26.45 34.63
CA PHE A 28 -12.93 27.12 33.33
C PHE A 28 -13.05 28.64 33.45
N LYS A 29 -14.01 29.13 34.25
CA LYS A 29 -14.32 30.56 34.37
C LYS A 29 -13.25 31.35 35.11
N LYS A 30 -12.55 30.71 36.05
CA LYS A 30 -11.51 31.36 36.88
C LYS A 30 -10.09 31.06 36.40
N GLY A 31 -9.91 29.98 35.64
CA GLY A 31 -8.62 29.54 35.12
C GLY A 31 -8.36 30.04 33.69
N ILE A 32 -8.76 29.25 32.70
CA ILE A 32 -8.38 29.47 31.29
C ILE A 32 -9.14 30.61 30.61
N LYS A 33 -10.41 30.86 30.97
CA LYS A 33 -11.27 31.82 30.28
C LYS A 33 -10.71 33.25 30.23
N PRO A 34 -10.19 33.85 31.32
CA PRO A 34 -9.58 35.18 31.27
C PRO A 34 -8.39 35.27 30.30
N VAL A 35 -7.64 34.17 30.15
CA VAL A 35 -6.49 34.11 29.23
C VAL A 35 -6.97 34.08 27.78
N LEU A 36 -8.01 33.29 27.49
CA LEU A 36 -8.64 33.25 26.15
C LEU A 36 -9.29 34.58 25.77
N GLU A 37 -9.94 35.25 26.73
CA GLU A 37 -10.53 36.58 26.53
C GLU A 37 -9.46 37.61 26.14
N LYS A 38 -8.31 37.57 26.82
CA LYS A 38 -7.22 38.53 26.59
C LYS A 38 -6.46 38.27 25.28
N HIS A 39 -6.18 37.02 24.94
CA HIS A 39 -5.24 36.67 23.88
C HIS A 39 -5.87 36.05 22.63
N CYS A 40 -7.09 35.51 22.72
CA CYS A 40 -7.67 34.70 21.63
C CYS A 40 -8.98 35.30 21.07
N TYR A 41 -9.84 35.85 21.93
CA TYR A 41 -11.19 36.28 21.52
C TYR A 41 -11.19 37.49 20.58
N HIS A 42 -10.11 38.27 20.52
CA HIS A 42 -10.03 39.37 19.56
C HIS A 42 -10.13 38.87 18.10
N CYS A 43 -9.50 37.73 17.78
CA CYS A 43 -9.48 37.16 16.43
C CYS A 43 -10.39 35.94 16.24
N HIS A 44 -10.76 35.26 17.34
CA HIS A 44 -11.58 34.05 17.35
C HIS A 44 -12.84 34.22 18.23
N GLY A 45 -13.40 35.42 18.27
CA GLY A 45 -14.59 35.77 19.04
C GLY A 45 -15.82 36.01 18.17
N ARG A 46 -16.81 36.74 18.69
CA ARG A 46 -18.05 37.05 17.96
C ARG A 46 -17.85 38.05 16.81
N GLU A 47 -16.96 39.01 16.98
CA GLU A 47 -16.74 40.08 15.99
C GLU A 47 -15.83 39.66 14.83
N LYS A 48 -14.82 38.83 15.11
CA LYS A 48 -13.91 38.26 14.11
C LYS A 48 -13.76 36.77 14.37
N THR A 49 -13.94 35.96 13.32
CA THR A 49 -13.77 34.50 13.35
C THR A 49 -12.73 34.07 12.33
N LYS A 50 -11.47 34.45 12.55
CA LYS A 50 -10.36 33.98 11.71
C LYS A 50 -10.31 32.44 11.75
N GLY A 51 -10.06 31.81 10.61
CA GLY A 51 -10.05 30.35 10.49
C GLY A 51 -11.39 29.66 10.72
N LYS A 52 -12.52 30.39 10.73
CA LYS A 52 -13.88 29.88 11.04
C LYS A 52 -14.00 29.25 12.44
N VAL A 53 -13.14 29.67 13.37
CA VAL A 53 -13.16 29.22 14.77
C VAL A 53 -13.72 30.34 15.65
N ASN A 54 -14.75 30.03 16.44
CA ASN A 54 -15.34 30.93 17.43
C ASN A 54 -15.22 30.34 18.85
N LEU A 55 -14.15 30.73 19.55
CA LEU A 55 -13.86 30.29 20.92
C LEU A 55 -14.78 30.94 21.96
N SER A 56 -15.40 32.08 21.63
CA SER A 56 -16.32 32.76 22.55
C SER A 56 -17.66 32.04 22.74
N ALA A 57 -17.99 31.13 21.81
CA ALA A 57 -19.15 30.24 21.94
C ALA A 57 -18.92 29.10 22.94
N LEU A 58 -17.65 28.82 23.29
CA LEU A 58 -17.28 27.76 24.23
C LEU A 58 -17.19 28.35 25.64
N THR A 59 -18.13 27.98 26.50
CA THR A 59 -18.32 28.62 27.82
C THR A 59 -17.93 27.72 28.99
N SER A 60 -17.62 26.45 28.71
CA SER A 60 -17.26 25.44 29.68
C SER A 60 -16.29 24.41 29.10
N TRP A 61 -15.59 23.67 29.97
CA TRP A 61 -14.76 22.53 29.56
C TRP A 61 -15.54 21.47 28.79
N LYS A 62 -16.82 21.25 29.13
CA LYS A 62 -17.68 20.30 28.42
C LYS A 62 -17.90 20.68 26.95
N ASP A 63 -17.94 21.97 26.64
CA ASP A 63 -18.09 22.46 25.26
C ASP A 63 -16.81 22.16 24.45
N PHE A 64 -15.63 22.31 25.06
CA PHE A 64 -14.35 21.93 24.47
C PHE A 64 -14.25 20.41 24.31
N GLU A 65 -14.57 19.65 25.35
CA GLU A 65 -14.53 18.18 25.37
C GLU A 65 -15.46 17.56 24.32
N SER A 66 -16.53 18.26 23.92
CA SER A 66 -17.42 17.84 22.83
C SER A 66 -16.79 17.99 21.43
N ASN A 67 -15.63 18.63 21.30
CA ASN A 67 -14.94 18.87 20.05
C ASN A 67 -13.42 18.63 20.18
N PRO A 68 -12.97 17.36 20.28
CA PRO A 68 -11.56 17.01 20.46
C PRO A 68 -10.65 17.51 19.32
N LEU A 69 -11.15 17.54 18.08
CA LEU A 69 -10.40 18.04 16.92
C LEU A 69 -10.05 19.53 17.05
N LEU A 70 -10.91 20.33 17.68
CA LEU A 70 -10.61 21.73 17.93
C LEU A 70 -9.52 21.88 19.00
N ILE A 71 -9.58 21.07 20.07
CA ILE A 71 -8.57 21.08 21.12
C ILE A 71 -7.19 20.72 20.55
N GLU A 72 -7.10 19.67 19.73
CA GLU A 72 -5.87 19.24 19.07
C GLU A 72 -5.24 20.38 18.23
N LYS A 73 -6.05 21.02 17.38
CA LYS A 73 -5.60 22.18 16.58
C LYS A 73 -5.11 23.35 17.44
N MET A 74 -5.78 23.62 18.56
CA MET A 74 -5.35 24.67 19.48
C MET A 74 -4.01 24.33 20.15
N ILE A 75 -3.82 23.07 20.55
CA ILE A 75 -2.56 22.59 21.11
C ILE A 75 -1.44 22.76 20.07
N GLU A 76 -1.63 22.29 18.84
CA GLU A 76 -0.61 22.41 17.78
C GLU A 76 -0.24 23.87 17.49
N ALA A 77 -1.23 24.76 17.36
CA ALA A 77 -0.99 26.18 17.07
C ALA A 77 -0.27 26.90 18.22
N LEU A 78 -0.56 26.52 19.47
CA LEU A 78 0.09 27.09 20.65
C LEU A 78 1.51 26.55 20.85
N ASP A 79 1.73 25.25 20.59
CA ASP A 79 3.03 24.57 20.74
C ASP A 79 4.04 25.05 19.69
N LYS A 80 3.57 25.31 18.47
CA LYS A 80 4.39 25.90 17.39
C LYS A 80 4.56 27.42 17.50
N ASN A 81 3.99 28.07 18.51
CA ASN A 81 3.95 29.53 18.65
C ASN A 81 3.34 30.26 17.44
N GLU A 82 2.48 29.60 16.65
CA GLU A 82 1.77 30.21 15.52
C GLU A 82 0.63 31.13 16.00
N MET A 83 0.13 30.88 17.21
CA MET A 83 -0.95 31.67 17.81
C MET A 83 -0.59 32.14 19.23
N PRO A 84 -0.96 33.40 19.58
CA PRO A 84 -1.43 34.47 18.70
C PRO A 84 -0.39 34.89 17.63
N PRO A 85 -0.76 35.60 16.54
CA PRO A 85 0.20 36.14 15.57
C PRO A 85 1.22 37.10 16.18
N GLU A 86 2.37 37.28 15.54
CA GLU A 86 3.47 38.13 16.05
C GLU A 86 3.04 39.58 16.33
N GLU A 87 2.08 40.11 15.57
CA GLU A 87 1.56 41.47 15.73
C GLU A 87 0.57 41.64 16.90
N GLU A 88 0.16 40.55 17.53
CA GLU A 88 -0.82 40.53 18.62
C GLU A 88 -0.17 40.28 19.99
N THR A 89 -0.89 40.61 21.06
CA THR A 89 -0.35 40.41 22.41
C THR A 89 -0.16 38.93 22.73
N GLN A 90 1.09 38.52 22.91
CA GLN A 90 1.46 37.15 23.26
C GLN A 90 1.17 36.83 24.73
N PRO A 91 0.72 35.59 25.05
CA PRO A 91 0.73 35.11 26.44
C PRO A 91 2.17 34.93 26.93
N SER A 92 2.39 35.06 28.24
CA SER A 92 3.69 34.69 28.81
C SER A 92 3.94 33.19 28.64
N GLU A 93 5.20 32.76 28.69
CA GLU A 93 5.54 31.33 28.61
C GLU A 93 4.80 30.50 29.67
N THR A 94 4.70 31.02 30.89
CA THR A 94 3.94 30.40 31.99
C THR A 94 2.45 30.28 31.69
N GLN A 95 1.84 31.27 31.01
CA GLN A 95 0.44 31.22 30.60
C GLN A 95 0.23 30.25 29.45
N ARG A 96 1.15 30.20 28.47
CA ARG A 96 1.12 29.25 27.36
C ARG A 96 1.18 27.81 27.86
N GLN A 97 2.15 27.50 28.73
CA GLN A 97 2.26 26.18 29.35
C GLN A 97 1.02 25.82 30.16
N PHE A 98 0.46 26.78 30.90
CA PHE A 98 -0.80 26.57 31.62
C PHE A 98 -1.96 26.22 30.68
N ILE A 99 -2.12 26.93 29.56
CA ILE A 99 -3.14 26.64 28.55
C ILE A 99 -2.93 25.23 27.97
N LEU A 100 -1.69 24.90 27.58
CA LEU A 100 -1.36 23.60 27.00
C LEU A 100 -1.68 22.45 27.96
N VAL A 101 -1.36 22.58 29.24
CA VAL A 101 -1.66 21.56 30.25
C VAL A 101 -3.17 21.36 30.41
N GLU A 102 -3.95 22.44 30.49
CA GLU A 102 -5.39 22.33 30.66
C GLU A 102 -6.11 21.84 29.39
N LEU A 103 -5.68 22.27 28.21
CA LEU A 103 -6.18 21.74 26.93
C LEU A 103 -5.85 20.25 26.77
N ASN A 104 -4.63 19.82 27.11
CA ASN A 104 -4.27 18.40 27.08
C ASN A 104 -5.16 17.58 28.02
N LYS A 105 -5.43 18.06 29.25
CA LYS A 105 -6.38 17.39 30.16
C LYS A 105 -7.78 17.28 29.55
N ALA A 106 -8.29 18.37 28.97
CA ALA A 106 -9.59 18.36 28.30
C ALA A 106 -9.62 17.41 27.10
N PHE A 107 -8.53 17.35 26.32
CA PHE A 107 -8.40 16.40 25.20
C PHE A 107 -8.46 14.95 25.68
N GLN A 108 -7.70 14.62 26.73
CA GLN A 108 -7.73 13.28 27.33
C GLN A 108 -9.12 12.93 27.86
N ASN A 109 -9.78 13.85 28.57
CA ASN A 109 -11.15 13.67 29.04
C ASN A 109 -12.13 13.44 27.88
N ALA A 110 -12.00 14.19 26.79
CA ALA A 110 -12.82 14.04 25.58
C ALA A 110 -12.67 12.64 24.96
N LEU A 111 -11.44 12.12 24.89
CA LEU A 111 -11.17 10.76 24.39
C LEU A 111 -11.75 9.68 25.32
N LEU A 112 -11.68 9.88 26.64
CA LEU A 112 -12.25 8.95 27.62
C LEU A 112 -13.78 8.97 27.62
N GLN A 113 -14.41 10.15 27.50
CA GLN A 113 -15.87 10.30 27.43
C GLN A 113 -16.44 9.90 26.06
N GLY A 114 -15.66 10.06 24.98
CA GLY A 114 -15.95 9.55 23.64
C GLY A 114 -15.89 8.01 23.53
N GLY A 115 -15.59 7.31 24.64
CA GLY A 115 -15.44 5.86 24.77
C GLY A 115 -16.66 4.99 24.44
N ASN A 116 -17.69 5.52 23.76
CA ASN A 116 -18.68 4.69 23.08
C ASN A 116 -18.24 4.24 21.68
N GLN A 117 -17.12 4.75 21.17
CA GLN A 117 -16.42 4.10 20.07
C GLN A 117 -15.38 3.15 20.68
N PRO A 118 -15.46 1.83 20.41
CA PRO A 118 -14.44 0.91 20.87
C PRO A 118 -13.10 1.39 20.30
N VAL A 119 -12.19 1.79 21.19
CA VAL A 119 -10.79 2.00 20.84
C VAL A 119 -10.27 0.61 20.45
N ILE A 120 -10.38 0.28 19.17
CA ILE A 120 -9.73 -0.90 18.62
C ILE A 120 -8.24 -0.62 18.81
N PRO A 121 -7.51 -1.36 19.67
CA PRO A 121 -6.10 -1.11 19.84
C PRO A 121 -5.45 -1.25 18.47
N LEU A 122 -4.87 -0.17 17.95
CA LEU A 122 -4.09 -0.20 16.72
C LEU A 122 -2.87 -1.07 17.00
N ARG A 123 -2.97 -2.36 16.69
CA ARG A 123 -1.83 -3.26 16.75
C ARG A 123 -0.97 -2.97 15.54
N LEU A 124 0.08 -2.18 15.76
CA LEU A 124 1.13 -1.99 14.76
C LEU A 124 1.68 -3.36 14.39
N ARG A 125 1.47 -3.75 13.14
CA ARG A 125 1.91 -5.02 12.58
C ARG A 125 2.68 -4.76 11.31
N ARG A 126 3.65 -5.62 11.01
CA ARG A 126 4.28 -5.60 9.69
C ARG A 126 3.31 -6.11 8.62
N MET A 127 3.63 -5.78 7.37
CA MET A 127 2.95 -6.37 6.22
C MET A 127 3.30 -7.86 6.13
N ASN A 128 2.30 -8.67 5.80
CA ASN A 128 2.54 -10.05 5.39
C ASN A 128 3.15 -10.09 3.97
N ARG A 129 3.53 -11.29 3.54
CA ARG A 129 4.15 -11.51 2.23
C ARG A 129 3.32 -11.01 1.04
N PHE A 130 2.00 -11.14 1.10
CA PHE A 130 1.14 -10.67 0.01
C PHE A 130 1.01 -9.16 0.01
N GLU A 131 0.79 -8.58 1.19
CA GLU A 131 0.65 -7.14 1.38
C GLU A 131 1.92 -6.40 0.98
N TYR A 132 3.09 -6.89 1.39
CA TYR A 132 4.37 -6.27 1.05
C TYR A 132 4.64 -6.37 -0.47
N GLY A 133 4.43 -7.55 -1.06
CA GLY A 133 4.61 -7.74 -2.50
C GLY A 133 3.70 -6.83 -3.33
N ASN A 134 2.43 -6.71 -2.94
CA ASN A 134 1.47 -5.82 -3.61
C ASN A 134 1.84 -4.34 -3.40
N ALA A 135 2.20 -3.93 -2.18
CA ALA A 135 2.60 -2.56 -1.90
C ALA A 135 3.81 -2.12 -2.75
N VAL A 136 4.82 -2.98 -2.88
CA VAL A 136 5.99 -2.72 -3.74
C VAL A 136 5.59 -2.65 -5.22
N ARG A 137 4.74 -3.57 -5.69
CA ARG A 137 4.24 -3.56 -7.07
C ARG A 137 3.47 -2.29 -7.36
N ASP A 138 2.62 -1.85 -6.45
CA ASP A 138 1.80 -0.65 -6.62
C ASP A 138 2.66 0.62 -6.58
N LEU A 139 3.61 0.69 -5.63
CA LEU A 139 4.52 1.83 -5.48
C LEU A 139 5.35 2.09 -6.74
N PHE A 140 5.90 1.03 -7.35
CA PHE A 140 6.75 1.12 -8.54
C PHE A 140 6.01 0.77 -9.84
N ASN A 141 4.70 0.55 -9.75
CA ASN A 141 3.84 0.12 -10.86
C ASN A 141 4.49 -1.03 -11.67
N LEU A 142 4.93 -2.07 -10.97
CA LEU A 142 5.72 -3.17 -11.55
C LEU A 142 4.87 -4.04 -12.48
N LYS A 143 5.44 -4.41 -13.63
CA LYS A 143 4.86 -5.42 -14.54
C LYS A 143 5.03 -6.86 -14.06
N SER A 144 5.94 -7.08 -13.12
CA SER A 144 6.35 -8.39 -12.62
C SER A 144 5.99 -8.60 -11.15
N TRP A 145 6.00 -9.86 -10.71
CA TRP A 145 5.97 -10.21 -9.30
C TRP A 145 7.31 -9.91 -8.61
N VAL A 146 7.25 -9.46 -7.35
CA VAL A 146 8.47 -9.16 -6.57
C VAL A 146 9.25 -10.44 -6.26
N TYR A 147 8.54 -11.49 -5.86
CA TYR A 147 9.10 -12.79 -5.53
C TYR A 147 8.05 -13.88 -5.72
N SER A 148 8.52 -15.12 -5.74
CA SER A 148 7.72 -16.29 -6.10
C SER A 148 6.73 -16.69 -4.99
N ILE A 149 5.43 -16.84 -5.26
CA ILE A 149 4.44 -17.17 -4.22
C ILE A 149 4.29 -18.69 -4.03
N ASN A 150 4.81 -19.20 -2.90
CA ASN A 150 4.78 -20.64 -2.55
C ASN A 150 3.50 -21.06 -1.81
N ASP A 151 2.67 -20.09 -1.40
CA ASP A 151 1.45 -20.38 -0.64
C ASP A 151 0.31 -20.81 -1.55
N ARG A 152 -0.67 -21.51 -0.96
CA ARG A 152 -1.91 -21.81 -1.67
C ARG A 152 -2.69 -20.51 -1.83
N ILE A 153 -2.97 -20.15 -3.07
CA ILE A 153 -3.71 -18.93 -3.40
C ILE A 153 -5.09 -19.29 -3.94
N ILE A 154 -6.08 -18.46 -3.59
CA ILE A 154 -7.38 -18.45 -4.22
C ILE A 154 -7.17 -17.94 -5.64
N ARG A 155 -7.46 -18.80 -6.62
CA ARG A 155 -7.35 -18.49 -8.04
C ARG A 155 -8.72 -18.23 -8.62
N ASP A 156 -8.82 -17.11 -9.33
CA ASP A 156 -9.94 -16.84 -10.20
C ASP A 156 -9.83 -17.71 -11.45
N HIS A 157 -10.75 -18.67 -11.60
CA HIS A 157 -10.83 -19.53 -12.78
C HIS A 157 -11.93 -19.07 -13.75
N ASN A 158 -12.85 -18.21 -13.30
CA ASN A 158 -14.08 -17.88 -14.03
C ASN A 158 -14.24 -16.36 -14.24
N ASN A 159 -13.21 -15.56 -14.00
CA ASN A 159 -13.25 -14.10 -13.97
C ASN A 159 -14.41 -13.60 -13.10
N TYR A 160 -14.51 -14.11 -11.87
CA TYR A 160 -15.60 -13.77 -10.95
C TYR A 160 -15.43 -12.36 -10.37
N PHE A 161 -14.20 -11.85 -10.31
CA PHE A 161 -13.92 -10.53 -9.74
C PHE A 161 -13.87 -9.48 -10.84
N ARG A 162 -15.00 -8.77 -11.04
CA ARG A 162 -15.16 -7.69 -12.04
C ARG A 162 -15.64 -6.43 -11.32
N PRO A 163 -14.74 -5.63 -10.73
CA PRO A 163 -15.14 -4.43 -10.00
C PRO A 163 -15.87 -3.41 -10.87
N GLU A 164 -15.65 -3.45 -12.20
CA GLU A 164 -16.32 -2.59 -13.17
C GLU A 164 -17.82 -2.87 -13.27
N SER A 165 -18.24 -4.12 -13.14
CA SER A 165 -19.67 -4.48 -13.18
C SER A 165 -20.38 -4.22 -11.86
N ARG A 166 -19.65 -4.09 -10.74
CA ARG A 166 -20.18 -3.99 -9.37
C ARG A 166 -21.13 -5.13 -8.98
N GLU A 167 -21.12 -6.23 -9.74
CA GLU A 167 -21.97 -7.39 -9.54
C GLU A 167 -21.10 -8.61 -9.23
N MET A 168 -21.40 -9.29 -8.13
CA MET A 168 -20.78 -10.57 -7.77
C MET A 168 -21.72 -11.72 -8.12
N PRO A 169 -21.21 -12.82 -8.71
CA PRO A 169 -22.03 -13.98 -9.00
C PRO A 169 -22.51 -14.64 -7.70
N LYS A 170 -23.73 -15.23 -7.74
CA LYS A 170 -24.33 -15.91 -6.58
C LYS A 170 -23.50 -17.08 -6.04
N VAL A 171 -22.70 -17.71 -6.90
CA VAL A 171 -21.78 -18.78 -6.55
C VAL A 171 -20.45 -18.50 -7.23
N VAL A 172 -19.37 -18.53 -6.46
CA VAL A 172 -18.00 -18.41 -6.97
C VAL A 172 -17.33 -19.78 -6.87
N SER A 173 -16.80 -20.26 -7.99
CA SER A 173 -15.89 -21.41 -7.99
C SER A 173 -14.45 -20.89 -7.95
N VAL A 174 -13.76 -21.16 -6.85
CA VAL A 174 -12.35 -20.82 -6.67
C VAL A 174 -11.52 -22.07 -6.45
N GLY A 175 -10.33 -22.11 -7.04
CA GLY A 175 -9.34 -23.15 -6.72
C GLY A 175 -8.36 -22.64 -5.68
N ASN A 176 -8.01 -23.48 -4.71
CA ASN A 176 -6.99 -23.19 -3.70
C ASN A 176 -5.80 -24.15 -3.84
N ARG A 177 -4.77 -23.75 -4.57
CA ARG A 177 -3.62 -24.61 -4.94
C ARG A 177 -2.32 -23.81 -4.92
N ILE A 178 -1.20 -24.50 -4.67
CA ILE A 178 0.15 -23.93 -4.80
C ILE A 178 0.43 -23.65 -6.28
N MET A 179 1.21 -22.60 -6.57
CA MET A 179 1.51 -22.21 -7.95
C MET A 179 2.33 -23.22 -8.78
N GLY A 180 3.00 -24.20 -8.15
CA GLY A 180 3.70 -25.28 -8.84
C GLY A 180 4.63 -24.76 -9.95
N LEU A 181 4.59 -25.39 -11.14
CA LEU A 181 5.41 -24.99 -12.29
C LEU A 181 5.07 -23.59 -12.83
N GLN A 182 3.85 -23.11 -12.61
CA GLN A 182 3.40 -21.80 -13.09
C GLN A 182 4.21 -20.66 -12.44
N GLN A 183 4.71 -20.89 -11.24
CA GLN A 183 5.60 -19.97 -10.53
C GLN A 183 6.94 -19.74 -11.27
N MET A 184 7.39 -20.71 -12.07
CA MET A 184 8.60 -20.61 -12.89
C MET A 184 8.35 -19.84 -14.20
N LEU A 185 7.09 -19.75 -14.62
CA LEU A 185 6.66 -19.07 -15.85
C LEU A 185 6.19 -17.63 -15.61
N GLU A 186 6.02 -17.24 -14.34
CA GLU A 186 5.61 -15.89 -13.98
C GLU A 186 6.75 -14.90 -14.19
N ASN A 187 6.44 -13.78 -14.86
CA ASN A 187 7.34 -12.64 -14.92
C ASN A 187 7.59 -12.12 -13.49
N ARG A 188 8.83 -12.25 -13.02
CA ARG A 188 9.25 -11.85 -11.67
C ARG A 188 10.56 -11.09 -11.70
N LEU A 189 10.82 -10.35 -10.63
CA LEU A 189 12.14 -9.77 -10.41
C LEU A 189 13.18 -10.85 -10.16
N LEU A 190 14.36 -10.68 -10.76
CA LEU A 190 15.50 -11.59 -10.67
C LEU A 190 16.49 -11.12 -9.61
N GLY A 191 17.07 -12.05 -8.86
CA GLY A 191 18.05 -11.73 -7.80
C GLY A 191 17.44 -11.17 -6.51
N VAL A 192 16.11 -11.19 -6.36
CA VAL A 192 15.43 -10.73 -5.14
C VAL A 192 15.60 -11.74 -3.99
N MET A 193 15.97 -11.22 -2.82
CA MET A 193 16.11 -12.01 -1.61
C MET A 193 14.79 -12.62 -1.16
N ALA A 194 14.86 -13.73 -0.43
CA ALA A 194 13.67 -14.38 0.09
C ALA A 194 12.96 -13.50 1.13
N PHE A 195 11.63 -13.39 1.01
CA PHE A 195 10.81 -12.72 2.01
C PHE A 195 10.92 -13.43 3.39
N PRO A 196 11.10 -12.70 4.50
CA PRO A 196 11.11 -13.28 5.84
C PRO A 196 9.81 -14.06 6.12
N LYS A 197 9.92 -15.36 6.39
CA LYS A 197 8.75 -16.25 6.44
C LYS A 197 7.72 -15.78 7.47
N ASP A 198 6.46 -15.69 7.04
CA ASP A 198 5.34 -15.42 7.94
C ASP A 198 5.08 -16.62 8.86
N PRO A 199 4.70 -16.40 10.13
CA PRO A 199 4.25 -17.48 11.00
C PRO A 199 3.13 -18.27 10.33
N PRO A 200 3.04 -19.60 10.56
CA PRO A 200 1.95 -20.40 10.04
C PRO A 200 0.61 -19.78 10.43
N ALA A 201 -0.26 -19.62 9.44
CA ALA A 201 -1.61 -19.15 9.66
C ALA A 201 -2.42 -20.25 10.36
N GLU A 202 -2.44 -20.27 11.69
CA GLU A 202 -3.44 -21.04 12.43
C GLU A 202 -4.82 -20.62 11.87
N ASN A 203 -5.67 -21.56 11.47
CA ASN A 203 -6.97 -21.28 10.83
C ASN A 203 -6.94 -20.54 9.47
N GLY A 204 -5.78 -20.44 8.81
CA GLY A 204 -5.69 -19.96 7.41
C GLY A 204 -5.72 -18.43 7.20
N PHE A 205 -5.64 -17.62 8.26
CA PHE A 205 -5.49 -16.17 8.17
C PHE A 205 -4.07 -15.71 8.49
N ASN A 206 -3.42 -15.00 7.56
CA ASN A 206 -2.04 -14.53 7.66
C ASN A 206 -1.92 -13.01 7.92
N ASN A 207 -3.02 -12.31 8.22
CA ASN A 207 -3.06 -10.86 8.46
C ASN A 207 -3.32 -10.51 9.94
N ARG A 208 -2.93 -11.40 10.86
CA ARG A 208 -3.18 -11.25 12.30
C ARG A 208 -2.22 -10.26 12.94
N GLY A 209 -2.78 -9.23 13.59
CA GLY A 209 -2.00 -8.13 14.18
C GLY A 209 -1.18 -8.48 15.42
N ASP A 210 -1.46 -9.61 16.04
CA ASP A 210 -0.73 -10.17 17.19
C ASP A 210 0.46 -11.06 16.82
N HIS A 211 0.48 -11.61 15.59
CA HIS A 211 1.54 -12.51 15.13
C HIS A 211 2.56 -11.87 14.19
N LEU A 212 2.25 -10.70 13.62
CA LEU A 212 3.12 -9.99 12.69
C LEU A 212 3.89 -8.86 13.40
N SER A 213 4.68 -9.24 14.40
CA SER A 213 5.60 -8.32 15.09
C SER A 213 6.83 -7.99 14.23
N PHE A 214 7.55 -6.92 14.59
CA PHE A 214 8.74 -6.44 13.89
C PHE A 214 9.91 -6.35 14.87
N SER A 215 10.80 -7.35 14.85
CA SER A 215 12.02 -7.36 15.65
C SER A 215 13.17 -6.64 14.91
N PRO A 216 14.23 -6.20 15.61
CA PRO A 216 15.41 -5.63 14.96
C PRO A 216 16.05 -6.55 13.91
N VAL A 217 16.07 -7.86 14.15
CA VAL A 217 16.59 -8.86 13.19
C VAL A 217 15.71 -8.92 11.94
N LEU A 218 14.38 -8.89 12.11
CA LEU A 218 13.48 -8.83 10.96
C LEU A 218 13.66 -7.52 10.19
N MET A 219 13.87 -6.39 10.88
CA MET A 219 14.12 -5.10 10.24
C MET A 219 15.34 -5.15 9.30
N GLU A 220 16.42 -5.80 9.72
CA GLU A 220 17.60 -6.03 8.88
C GLU A 220 17.24 -6.87 7.64
N SER A 221 16.53 -7.99 7.81
CA SER A 221 16.11 -8.82 6.67
C SER A 221 15.17 -8.08 5.70
N PHE A 222 14.28 -7.20 6.21
CA PHE A 222 13.41 -6.38 5.36
C PHE A 222 14.19 -5.27 4.63
N LEU A 223 15.26 -4.75 5.23
CA LEU A 223 16.16 -3.78 4.59
C LEU A 223 16.99 -4.45 3.48
N GLU A 224 17.50 -5.65 3.72
CA GLU A 224 18.18 -6.45 2.69
C GLU A 224 17.23 -6.80 1.54
N LEU A 225 16.01 -7.23 1.87
CA LEU A 225 14.97 -7.49 0.89
C LEU A 225 14.68 -6.25 0.05
N SER A 226 14.42 -5.09 0.66
CA SER A 226 14.10 -3.87 -0.07
C SER A 226 15.24 -3.43 -1.00
N ARG A 227 16.50 -3.54 -0.53
CA ARG A 227 17.69 -3.29 -1.36
C ARG A 227 17.79 -4.28 -2.52
N SER A 228 17.51 -5.56 -2.30
CA SER A 228 17.55 -6.57 -3.37
C SER A 228 16.46 -6.35 -4.43
N ILE A 229 15.32 -5.77 -4.05
CA ILE A 229 14.22 -5.46 -4.97
C ILE A 229 14.63 -4.35 -5.93
N VAL A 230 15.12 -3.23 -5.40
CA VAL A 230 15.50 -2.06 -6.22
C VAL A 230 16.73 -2.36 -7.07
N ASN A 231 17.61 -3.26 -6.62
CA ASN A 231 18.79 -3.70 -7.36
C ASN A 231 18.58 -5.01 -8.15
N ALA A 232 17.32 -5.43 -8.35
CA ALA A 232 17.04 -6.63 -9.14
C ALA A 232 17.47 -6.42 -10.60
N GLU A 233 18.01 -7.47 -11.23
CA GLU A 233 18.65 -7.38 -12.56
C GLU A 233 17.71 -6.80 -13.64
N ASN A 234 16.42 -7.10 -13.52
CA ASN A 234 15.37 -6.67 -14.44
C ASN A 234 14.39 -5.66 -13.79
N PHE A 235 14.81 -4.93 -12.75
CA PHE A 235 13.96 -3.95 -12.08
C PHE A 235 13.51 -2.85 -13.03
N ASP A 236 14.46 -2.24 -13.75
CA ASP A 236 14.23 -1.08 -14.62
C ASP A 236 13.24 -1.41 -15.76
N GLU A 237 13.37 -2.60 -16.34
CA GLU A 237 12.48 -3.09 -17.41
C GLU A 237 11.03 -3.28 -16.92
N ASN A 238 10.87 -3.60 -15.64
CA ASN A 238 9.59 -3.86 -15.02
C ASN A 238 8.96 -2.63 -14.34
N CYS A 239 9.77 -1.62 -13.98
CA CYS A 239 9.34 -0.40 -13.32
C CYS A 239 8.73 0.60 -14.32
N ARG A 240 7.42 0.85 -14.23
CA ARG A 240 6.73 1.78 -15.15
C ARG A 240 6.87 3.25 -14.77
N VAL A 241 7.32 3.54 -13.56
CA VAL A 241 7.47 4.90 -13.02
C VAL A 241 8.93 5.28 -12.79
N TRP A 242 9.86 4.53 -13.38
CA TRP A 242 11.29 4.78 -13.24
C TRP A 242 11.65 6.22 -13.56
N ASP A 243 11.13 6.70 -14.69
CA ASP A 243 11.38 8.06 -15.18
C ASP A 243 10.83 9.16 -14.26
N THR A 244 9.86 8.82 -13.39
CA THR A 244 9.25 9.76 -12.46
C THR A 244 9.97 9.77 -11.12
N LEU A 245 10.43 8.60 -10.65
CA LEU A 245 10.97 8.43 -9.30
C LEU A 245 12.50 8.46 -9.22
N PHE A 246 13.19 7.97 -10.26
CA PHE A 246 14.63 7.70 -10.22
C PHE A 246 15.41 8.45 -11.30
N GLN A 247 14.73 9.07 -12.28
CA GLN A 247 15.42 9.87 -13.28
C GLN A 247 16.11 11.07 -12.63
N ASP A 248 17.39 11.26 -12.94
CA ASP A 248 18.10 12.48 -12.57
C ASP A 248 17.38 13.68 -13.22
N PRO A 249 16.86 14.64 -12.43
CA PRO A 249 16.15 15.80 -12.95
C PRO A 249 17.03 16.68 -13.87
N LEU A 250 18.36 16.55 -13.80
CA LEU A 250 19.30 17.27 -14.64
C LEU A 250 19.48 16.63 -16.03
N ILE A 251 19.08 15.37 -16.20
CA ILE A 251 19.21 14.64 -17.47
C ILE A 251 17.91 14.76 -18.25
N LYS A 252 17.90 15.65 -19.26
CA LYS A 252 16.81 15.73 -20.25
C LYS A 252 16.72 14.41 -21.02
N LYS A 253 15.54 13.81 -20.98
CA LYS A 253 15.23 12.58 -21.72
C LYS A 253 15.48 12.81 -23.22
N PRO A 254 16.29 11.97 -23.90
CA PRO A 254 16.17 11.86 -25.35
C PRO A 254 14.73 11.43 -25.62
N GLY A 255 14.02 12.16 -26.49
CA GLY A 255 12.66 11.79 -26.87
C GLY A 255 12.63 10.32 -27.29
N THR A 256 11.67 9.55 -26.76
CA THR A 256 11.54 8.12 -27.00
C THR A 256 11.74 7.85 -28.50
N PRO A 257 12.84 7.17 -28.90
CA PRO A 257 12.96 6.76 -30.28
C PRO A 257 11.79 5.83 -30.54
N LYS A 258 10.92 6.16 -31.50
CA LYS A 258 10.05 5.15 -32.09
C LYS A 258 11.00 4.06 -32.59
N GLY A 259 11.01 2.91 -31.93
CA GLY A 259 11.97 1.85 -32.22
C GLY A 259 11.95 1.53 -33.72
N SER A 260 13.04 1.80 -34.41
CA SER A 260 13.34 1.16 -35.68
C SER A 260 14.28 0.01 -35.38
N ILE A 261 13.89 -1.20 -35.76
CA ILE A 261 14.80 -2.34 -35.79
C ILE A 261 15.67 -2.12 -37.03
N ASP A 262 16.98 -1.96 -36.85
CA ASP A 262 17.92 -2.08 -37.96
C ASP A 262 18.00 -3.57 -38.34
N VAL A 263 17.33 -3.91 -39.43
CA VAL A 263 17.51 -5.18 -40.13
C VAL A 263 18.53 -4.98 -41.26
N ASP A 264 19.36 -6.00 -41.47
CA ASP A 264 20.34 -6.03 -42.55
C ASP A 264 19.70 -5.64 -43.89
N ARG A 265 20.33 -4.69 -44.61
CA ARG A 265 19.79 -4.07 -45.83
C ARG A 265 19.53 -5.08 -46.95
N SER A 266 20.11 -6.28 -46.86
CA SER A 266 19.95 -7.39 -47.78
C SER A 266 18.54 -8.01 -47.75
N VAL A 267 17.73 -7.78 -46.71
CA VAL A 267 16.38 -8.36 -46.52
C VAL A 267 15.26 -7.32 -46.61
N ALA A 268 15.56 -6.07 -46.98
CA ALA A 268 14.58 -5.00 -47.14
C ALA A 268 13.69 -5.20 -48.38
N THR A 269 12.82 -6.21 -48.33
CA THR A 269 11.60 -6.24 -49.13
C THR A 269 10.71 -5.11 -48.60
N ARG A 270 10.17 -4.28 -49.51
CA ARG A 270 9.36 -3.09 -49.18
C ARG A 270 7.98 -3.47 -48.62
N ASN A 271 7.93 -4.24 -47.55
CA ASN A 271 6.69 -4.63 -46.90
C ASN A 271 6.71 -4.17 -45.44
N SER A 272 5.69 -3.41 -45.03
CA SER A 272 5.54 -2.86 -43.66
C SER A 272 5.05 -3.91 -42.64
N GLY A 273 5.34 -5.20 -42.90
CA GLY A 273 4.85 -6.31 -42.10
C GLY A 273 5.74 -6.61 -40.91
N LEU A 274 5.13 -6.99 -39.79
CA LEU A 274 5.81 -7.61 -38.66
C LEU A 274 6.20 -9.04 -39.06
N SER A 275 7.49 -9.36 -39.08
CA SER A 275 7.97 -10.72 -39.34
C SER A 275 7.93 -11.54 -38.04
N ILE A 276 7.14 -12.61 -38.02
CA ILE A 276 7.10 -13.60 -36.93
C ILE A 276 7.74 -14.88 -37.46
N SER A 277 8.83 -15.32 -36.84
CA SER A 277 9.47 -16.61 -37.14
C SER A 277 9.10 -17.63 -36.07
N ALA A 278 8.45 -18.72 -36.50
CA ALA A 278 8.15 -19.87 -35.67
C ALA A 278 8.85 -21.10 -36.23
N TRP A 279 9.66 -21.76 -35.42
CA TRP A 279 10.30 -23.03 -35.80
C TRP A 279 9.34 -24.16 -35.52
N ILE A 280 8.82 -24.75 -36.59
CA ILE A 280 8.02 -25.97 -36.52
C ILE A 280 8.91 -27.06 -37.10
N ARG A 281 8.99 -28.21 -36.43
CA ARG A 281 9.47 -29.45 -37.05
C ARG A 281 8.26 -30.31 -37.38
N PRO A 282 7.50 -30.03 -38.46
CA PRO A 282 6.56 -31.00 -38.95
C PRO A 282 7.39 -32.07 -39.65
N GLU A 283 7.61 -33.21 -38.99
CA GLU A 283 8.32 -34.32 -39.60
C GLU A 283 7.65 -34.75 -40.94
N LYS A 284 6.36 -34.39 -41.15
CA LYS A 284 5.64 -34.41 -42.44
C LYS A 284 4.53 -33.34 -42.46
N THR A 285 4.52 -32.45 -43.45
CA THR A 285 3.32 -31.67 -43.83
C THR A 285 2.36 -32.58 -44.60
N GLY A 286 1.16 -32.82 -44.06
CA GLY A 286 0.15 -33.70 -44.67
C GLY A 286 -0.95 -32.92 -45.42
N ASP A 287 -1.78 -33.59 -46.23
CA ASP A 287 -2.90 -32.98 -46.96
C ASP A 287 -4.10 -32.57 -46.06
N HIS A 288 -3.92 -32.59 -44.74
CA HIS A 288 -4.92 -32.19 -43.74
C HIS A 288 -4.46 -30.95 -42.98
N TRP A 289 -5.40 -30.18 -42.45
CA TRP A 289 -5.08 -29.06 -41.58
C TRP A 289 -4.39 -29.52 -40.29
N GLN A 290 -3.20 -28.98 -40.06
CA GLN A 290 -2.41 -29.13 -38.86
C GLN A 290 -2.43 -27.80 -38.12
N THR A 291 -2.91 -27.80 -36.88
CA THR A 291 -3.10 -26.60 -36.09
C THR A 291 -2.28 -26.65 -34.81
N ILE A 292 -1.58 -25.57 -34.53
CA ILE A 292 -0.93 -25.28 -33.26
C ILE A 292 -1.91 -24.50 -32.39
N VAL A 293 -2.29 -25.09 -31.27
CA VAL A 293 -3.11 -24.43 -30.24
C VAL A 293 -2.32 -24.36 -28.94
N ARG A 294 -2.58 -23.32 -28.15
CA ARG A 294 -2.17 -23.33 -26.74
C ARG A 294 -3.07 -24.28 -25.98
N ARG A 295 -2.49 -25.12 -25.12
CA ARG A 295 -3.23 -26.13 -24.35
C ARG A 295 -4.33 -25.50 -23.49
N GLU A 296 -4.06 -24.31 -22.96
CA GLU A 296 -4.97 -23.51 -22.13
C GLU A 296 -6.14 -22.88 -22.91
N ASP A 297 -5.95 -22.56 -24.19
CA ASP A 297 -7.00 -21.95 -25.02
C ASP A 297 -7.85 -22.98 -25.77
N SER A 298 -7.37 -24.23 -25.84
CA SER A 298 -8.00 -25.32 -26.58
C SER A 298 -8.26 -24.94 -28.06
N TRP A 299 -9.23 -25.56 -28.73
CA TRP A 299 -9.57 -25.29 -30.15
C TRP A 299 -10.13 -23.88 -30.41
N ARG A 300 -10.28 -23.03 -29.39
CA ARG A 300 -10.92 -21.70 -29.50
C ARG A 300 -9.96 -20.60 -29.95
N ARG A 301 -8.64 -20.82 -29.85
CA ARG A 301 -7.62 -19.88 -30.33
C ARG A 301 -6.48 -20.65 -30.98
N GLN A 302 -6.41 -20.56 -32.29
CA GLN A 302 -5.42 -21.22 -33.12
C GLN A 302 -4.25 -20.26 -33.30
N LEU A 303 -3.06 -20.62 -32.82
CA LEU A 303 -1.89 -19.76 -32.99
C LEU A 303 -1.43 -19.76 -34.44
N LEU A 304 -1.40 -20.95 -35.04
CA LEU A 304 -0.96 -21.15 -36.41
C LEU A 304 -1.61 -22.42 -36.94
N ALA A 305 -2.16 -22.38 -38.14
CA ALA A 305 -2.68 -23.54 -38.84
C ALA A 305 -2.15 -23.57 -40.26
N ILE A 306 -1.72 -24.73 -40.72
CA ILE A 306 -1.28 -24.96 -42.08
C ILE A 306 -1.98 -26.18 -42.64
N GLY A 307 -2.43 -26.12 -43.88
CA GLY A 307 -3.14 -27.24 -44.48
C GLY A 307 -3.67 -26.94 -45.85
N ARG A 308 -4.50 -27.86 -46.34
CA ARG A 308 -5.10 -27.83 -47.67
C ARG A 308 -6.61 -27.96 -47.57
N THR A 309 -7.32 -27.14 -48.34
CA THR A 309 -8.75 -27.32 -48.63
C THR A 309 -8.93 -27.31 -50.15
N GLY A 310 -9.42 -28.41 -50.73
CA GLY A 310 -9.48 -28.55 -52.19
C GLY A 310 -8.07 -28.56 -52.79
N ASP A 311 -7.79 -27.69 -53.76
CA ASP A 311 -6.47 -27.55 -54.39
C ASP A 311 -5.60 -26.43 -53.80
N THR A 312 -6.13 -25.71 -52.81
CA THR A 312 -5.47 -24.54 -52.24
C THR A 312 -4.82 -24.90 -50.90
N TRP A 313 -3.52 -24.64 -50.80
CA TRP A 313 -2.78 -24.64 -49.54
C TRP A 313 -2.90 -23.28 -48.85
N GLY A 314 -3.06 -23.28 -47.54
CA GLY A 314 -3.23 -22.06 -46.74
C GLY A 314 -2.44 -22.09 -45.45
N LEU A 315 -2.06 -20.90 -45.00
CA LEU A 315 -1.46 -20.63 -43.70
C LEU A 315 -2.32 -19.60 -42.97
N TRP A 316 -2.74 -19.92 -41.76
CA TRP A 316 -3.59 -19.10 -40.91
C TRP A 316 -2.91 -18.84 -39.58
N LEU A 317 -2.96 -17.61 -39.09
CA LEU A 317 -2.39 -17.18 -37.81
C LEU A 317 -3.45 -16.42 -37.02
N GLY A 318 -3.68 -16.84 -35.78
CA GLY A 318 -4.52 -16.13 -34.84
C GLY A 318 -3.68 -15.31 -33.86
N THR A 319 -4.02 -14.03 -33.70
CA THR A 319 -3.31 -13.12 -32.78
C THR A 319 -4.27 -12.27 -31.95
N GLY A 320 -3.83 -11.88 -30.76
CA GLY A 320 -4.54 -10.96 -29.89
C GLY A 320 -4.13 -9.52 -30.19
N ILE A 321 -5.01 -8.74 -30.83
CA ILE A 321 -4.79 -7.32 -31.12
C ILE A 321 -5.75 -6.49 -30.28
N ALA A 322 -5.22 -5.58 -29.47
CA ALA A 322 -6.01 -4.67 -28.62
C ALA A 322 -7.07 -5.37 -27.75
N GLY A 323 -6.81 -6.61 -27.30
CA GLY A 323 -7.73 -7.39 -26.46
C GLY A 323 -8.77 -8.20 -27.23
N GLN A 324 -8.79 -8.15 -28.56
CA GLN A 324 -9.61 -8.96 -29.44
C GLN A 324 -8.76 -10.01 -30.16
N TYR A 325 -9.32 -11.19 -30.42
CA TYR A 325 -8.64 -12.25 -31.15
C TYR A 325 -9.04 -12.15 -32.63
N GLU A 326 -8.05 -11.98 -33.49
CA GLU A 326 -8.22 -11.86 -34.94
C GLU A 326 -7.40 -12.94 -35.65
N GLU A 327 -7.97 -13.49 -36.72
CA GLU A 327 -7.34 -14.52 -37.55
C GLU A 327 -7.00 -13.95 -38.92
N PHE A 328 -5.76 -14.18 -39.34
CA PHE A 328 -5.21 -13.75 -40.62
C PHE A 328 -4.78 -14.97 -41.41
N GLY A 329 -5.33 -15.12 -42.61
CA GLY A 329 -5.06 -16.27 -43.47
C GLY A 329 -4.64 -15.85 -44.86
N ALA A 330 -3.69 -16.58 -45.45
CA ALA A 330 -3.28 -16.41 -46.83
C ALA A 330 -3.05 -17.77 -47.52
N PRO A 331 -3.33 -17.88 -48.83
CA PRO A 331 -2.91 -19.03 -49.61
C PRO A 331 -1.38 -19.05 -49.71
N VAL A 332 -0.80 -20.26 -49.70
CA VAL A 332 0.65 -20.46 -49.78
C VAL A 332 0.97 -21.47 -50.88
N ASP A 333 2.01 -21.22 -51.67
CA ASP A 333 2.52 -22.21 -52.61
C ASP A 333 3.24 -23.32 -51.84
N ARG A 334 2.76 -24.55 -51.96
CA ARG A 334 3.35 -25.74 -51.33
C ARG A 334 4.84 -25.88 -51.64
N LYS A 335 5.29 -25.49 -52.84
CA LYS A 335 6.70 -25.62 -53.23
C LYS A 335 7.64 -24.72 -52.43
N LEU A 336 7.11 -23.67 -51.80
CA LEU A 336 7.86 -22.77 -50.92
C LEU A 336 7.93 -23.27 -49.48
N LEU A 337 7.17 -24.31 -49.13
CA LEU A 337 7.19 -24.92 -47.80
C LEU A 337 8.29 -25.99 -47.76
N GLY A 338 9.44 -25.62 -47.19
CA GLY A 338 10.54 -26.54 -46.88
C GLY A 338 10.42 -27.12 -45.46
N ASP A 339 11.06 -28.26 -45.24
CA ASP A 339 11.25 -28.91 -43.93
C ASP A 339 12.40 -28.32 -43.10
N GLY A 340 13.07 -27.29 -43.63
CA GLY A 340 14.09 -26.53 -42.92
C GLY A 340 15.43 -27.25 -42.77
N GLU A 341 15.72 -28.24 -43.62
CA GLU A 341 17.06 -28.82 -43.79
C GLU A 341 18.01 -27.92 -44.60
#